data_AF-A0A2Z3QYP0-F1
#
_entry.id   AF-A0A2Z3QYP0-F1
#
_cell.length_a   1.000
_cell.length_b   1.000
_cell.length_c   1.000
_cell.angle_alpha   90.00
_cell.angle_beta   90.00
_cell.angle_gamma   90.00
#
_symmetry.space_group_name_H-M   'P 1'
#
loop_
_entity.id
_entity.type
_entity.pdbx_description
1 polymer ?
#
loop_
_entity_poly.entity_id
_entity_poly.type
_entity_poly.pdbx_seq_one_letter_code
_entity_poly.pdbx_strand_id
1 'polypeptide(L)' 'MWIPVGQTRGRGKLDVNHEHTLPVKDIWLYPLEKSFRQQLA' A
#
# COMPACT_ATOMS: atom_id res chain seq x y z
N MET A 1 -0.80 17.33 3.64
CA MET A 1 -1.95 16.55 4.16
C MET A 1 -1.72 15.08 3.80
N TRP A 2 -2.12 14.15 4.67
CA TRP A 2 -2.06 12.71 4.37
C TRP A 2 -3.08 12.32 3.32
N ILE A 3 -2.69 11.42 2.41
CA ILE A 3 -3.51 10.96 1.29
C ILE A 3 -3.75 9.45 1.46
N PRO A 4 -5.01 8.98 1.53
CA PRO A 4 -5.29 7.55 1.52
C PRO A 4 -5.01 7.01 0.11
N VAL A 5 -4.24 5.93 0.02
CA VAL A 5 -3.86 5.34 -1.28
C VAL A 5 -4.29 3.89 -1.45
N GLY A 6 -4.84 3.28 -0.40
CA GLY A 6 -5.39 1.94 -0.45
C GLY A 6 -5.07 1.14 0.79
N GLN A 7 -5.14 -0.18 0.65
CA GLN A 7 -4.96 -1.12 1.75
C GLN A 7 -3.95 -2.22 1.39
N THR A 8 -3.23 -2.72 2.39
CA THR A 8 -2.38 -3.90 2.21
C THR A 8 -3.25 -5.14 2.04
N ARG A 9 -2.76 -6.14 1.31
CA ARG A 9 -3.50 -7.40 1.11
C ARG A 9 -3.03 -8.51 2.04
N GLY A 10 -2.39 -8.20 3.16
CA GLY A 10 -2.05 -9.17 4.21
C GLY A 10 -1.53 -10.54 3.70
N ARG A 11 -0.43 -10.56 2.95
CA ARG A 11 0.13 -11.82 2.40
C ARG A 11 1.42 -12.20 3.12
N GLY A 12 1.52 -13.49 3.48
CA GLY A 12 2.75 -14.05 4.03
C GLY A 12 3.83 -14.27 2.98
N LYS A 13 5.10 -14.17 3.37
CA LYS A 13 6.26 -14.33 2.46
C LYS A 13 6.27 -15.65 1.68
N LEU A 14 5.74 -16.73 2.26
CA LEU A 14 5.67 -18.08 1.68
C LEU A 14 4.24 -18.49 1.32
N ASP A 15 3.29 -17.55 1.27
CA ASP A 15 1.93 -17.85 0.83
C ASP A 15 1.94 -18.15 -0.67
N VAL A 16 1.80 -19.42 -1.03
CA VAL A 16 1.77 -19.90 -2.42
C VAL A 16 0.36 -19.91 -3.02
N ASN A 17 -0.66 -19.93 -2.17
CA ASN A 17 -2.05 -20.07 -2.57
C ASN A 17 -2.78 -18.71 -2.69
N HIS A 18 -2.11 -17.61 -2.33
CA HIS A 18 -2.68 -16.26 -2.33
C HIS A 18 -3.91 -16.15 -1.43
N GLU A 19 -3.86 -16.80 -0.27
CA GLU A 19 -4.99 -16.89 0.66
C GLU A 19 -5.17 -15.60 1.48
N HIS A 20 -4.22 -14.66 1.44
CA HIS A 20 -4.35 -13.33 2.06
C HIS A 20 -4.74 -13.38 3.55
N THR A 21 -4.23 -14.38 4.28
CA THR A 21 -4.65 -14.69 5.67
C THR A 21 -4.08 -13.75 6.73
N LEU A 22 -3.21 -12.81 6.37
CA LEU A 22 -2.65 -11.85 7.32
C LEU A 22 -3.50 -10.58 7.38
N PRO A 23 -3.34 -9.76 8.44
CA PRO A 23 -4.12 -8.54 8.59
C PRO A 23 -3.92 -7.53 7.45
N VAL A 24 -5.05 -6.96 7.02
CA VAL A 24 -5.14 -5.81 6.11
C VAL A 24 -4.89 -4.52 6.90
N LYS A 25 -4.14 -3.58 6.31
CA LYS A 25 -3.80 -2.28 6.89
C LYS A 25 -4.10 -1.16 5.91
N ASP A 26 -4.57 -0.01 6.39
CA ASP A 26 -4.69 1.18 5.56
C ASP A 26 -3.31 1.79 5.27
N ILE A 27 -3.14 2.26 4.04
CA ILE A 27 -1.93 2.91 3.55
C ILE A 27 -2.23 4.39 3.32
N TRP A 28 -1.43 5.23 3.98
CA TRP A 28 -1.47 6.68 3.84
C TRP A 28 -0.11 7.17 3.36
N LEU A 29 -0.12 8.07 2.39
CA LEU A 29 1.09 8.75 1.91
C LEU A 29 1.10 10.20 2.37
N TYR A 30 2.29 10.65 2.75
CA TYR A 30 2.57 12.06 2.91
C TYR A 30 3.42 12.52 1.72
N PRO A 31 2.91 13.41 0.86
CA PRO A 31 3.64 13.86 -0.31
C PRO A 31 4.76 14.83 0.12
N LEU A 32 6.00 14.48 -0.21
CA LEU A 32 7.16 15.38 -0.05
C LEU A 32 7.25 16.40 -1.19
N GLU A 33 6.73 16.05 -2.37
CA GLU A 33 6.66 16.91 -3.55
C GLU A 33 5.21 16.88 -4.10
N LYS A 34 4.73 18.00 -4.64
CA LYS A 34 3.32 18.18 -5.06
C LYS A 34 2.90 17.26 -6.21
N SER A 35 3.82 17.00 -7.12
CA SER A 35 3.71 16.19 -8.32
C SER A 35 4.32 14.78 -8.18
N PHE A 36 4.47 14.27 -6.95
CA PHE A 36 5.09 12.94 -6.70
C PHE A 36 4.51 11.80 -7.55
N ARG A 37 3.22 11.85 -7.90
CA ARG A 37 2.56 10.82 -8.74
C ARG A 37 3.16 10.73 -10.15
N GLN A 38 3.62 11.85 -10.71
CA GLN A 38 4.26 11.90 -12.03
C GLN A 38 5.68 11.31 -12.00
N GLN A 39 6.33 11.31 -10.83
CA GLN A 39 7.67 10.77 -10.64
C GLN A 39 7.68 9.25 -10.36
N LEU A 40 6.55 8.70 -9.92
CA LEU A 40 6.38 7.28 -9.60
C LEU A 40 5.75 6.46 -10.74
N ALA A 41 5.48 7.09 -11.89
CA ALA A 41 4.83 6.48 -13.05
C ALA A 41 5.77 5.56 -13.84
#